data_AF-A0A378YBB3-F1
#
_entry.id   AF-A0A378YBB3-F1
#
_cell.length_a   1.000
_cell.length_b   1.000
_cell.length_c   1.000
_cell.angle_alpha   90.00
_cell.angle_beta   90.00
_cell.angle_gamma   90.00
#
_symmetry.space_group_name_H-M   'P 1'
#
loop_
_entity.id
_entity.type
_entity.pdbx_description
1 polymer ?
#
loop_
_entity_poly.entity_id
_entity_poly.type
_entity_poly.pdbx_seq_one_letter_code
_entity_poly.pdbx_strand_id
1 'polypeptide(L)'
;MTTLERSSAESRTGGTYTPNTQLTTVLDNLRLSNKGLARLMWKVSREDGGEPVSPDGSTIARYKSGQHQPSVRSCQVMVKVLEQLTGHPVSPADIGYSEQELSLATFAYDRHDLSGVFFPSRLTFAGVCIWCQHRGCTSERCNQRHLASRWLVCPTCDGAGIGCDCTFGMVMATPAATTAPRLKVVSR
;
A
#
# COMPACT_ATOMS: atom_id res chain seq x y z
N MET A 1 12.21 60.56 8.59
CA MET A 1 10.75 60.29 8.65
C MET A 1 10.43 59.33 7.51
N THR A 2 10.45 58.03 7.78
CA THR A 2 10.28 56.99 6.76
C THR A 2 9.16 56.08 7.25
N THR A 3 8.02 56.16 6.59
CA THR A 3 6.78 55.47 6.95
C THR A 3 6.90 54.01 6.53
N LEU A 4 6.87 53.11 7.52
CA LEU A 4 6.77 51.66 7.31
C LEU A 4 5.33 51.32 6.91
N GLU A 5 5.11 51.02 5.63
CA GLU A 5 3.86 50.46 5.13
C GLU A 5 3.69 49.04 5.67
N ARG A 6 2.70 48.87 6.55
CA ARG A 6 2.16 47.57 6.95
C ARG A 6 1.44 46.95 5.76
N SER A 7 2.07 45.94 5.16
CA SER A 7 1.42 45.04 4.21
C SER A 7 0.34 44.24 4.94
N SER A 8 -0.91 44.61 4.69
CA SER A 8 -2.10 43.91 5.15
C SER A 8 -2.13 42.50 4.56
N ALA A 9 -2.20 41.51 5.45
CA ALA A 9 -2.43 40.12 5.10
C ALA A 9 -3.77 40.01 4.36
N GLU A 10 -3.70 39.72 3.06
CA GLU A 10 -4.84 39.29 2.27
C GLU A 10 -5.35 37.96 2.82
N SER A 11 -6.43 38.04 3.61
CA SER A 11 -7.26 36.90 3.98
C SER A 11 -7.77 36.22 2.71
N ARG A 12 -7.12 35.11 2.33
CA ARG A 12 -7.55 34.23 1.24
C ARG A 12 -8.95 33.66 1.54
N THR A 13 -9.93 34.34 0.97
CA THR A 13 -11.16 33.83 0.35
C THR A 13 -11.56 32.41 0.73
N GLY A 14 -12.63 32.32 1.51
CA GLY A 14 -13.32 31.08 1.85
C GLY A 14 -13.81 30.36 0.61
N GLY A 15 -13.14 29.27 0.26
CA GLY A 15 -13.73 28.25 -0.60
C GLY A 15 -14.98 27.70 0.09
N THR A 16 -16.05 27.50 -0.68
CA THR A 16 -17.22 26.76 -0.21
C THR A 16 -16.84 25.28 -0.17
N TYR A 17 -16.48 24.79 1.01
CA TYR A 17 -16.23 23.37 1.24
C TYR A 17 -17.56 22.66 1.52
N THR A 18 -17.76 21.48 0.94
CA THR A 18 -18.89 20.60 1.27
C THR A 18 -18.56 19.85 2.56
N PRO A 19 -19.31 20.04 3.65
CA PRO A 19 -19.06 19.32 4.90
C PRO A 19 -19.21 17.80 4.73
N ASN A 20 -18.30 17.03 5.32
CA ASN A 20 -18.40 15.59 5.39
C ASN A 20 -19.37 15.18 6.52
N THR A 21 -20.65 15.13 6.18
CA THR A 21 -21.74 14.76 7.09
C THR A 21 -21.70 13.29 7.50
N GLN A 22 -21.16 12.40 6.65
CA GLN A 22 -21.06 10.97 6.92
C GLN A 22 -20.04 10.69 8.03
N LEU A 23 -18.81 11.19 7.89
CA LEU A 23 -17.79 11.10 8.95
C LEU A 23 -18.29 11.70 10.26
N THR A 24 -19.01 12.83 10.19
CA THR A 24 -19.60 13.47 11.37
C THR A 24 -20.59 12.53 12.07
N THR A 25 -21.51 11.94 11.31
CA THR A 25 -22.51 11.00 11.83
C THR A 25 -21.88 9.77 12.48
N VAL A 26 -20.86 9.18 11.85
CA VAL A 26 -20.15 8.01 12.38
C VAL A 26 -19.48 8.33 13.72
N LEU A 27 -18.79 9.47 13.82
CA LEU A 27 -18.12 9.86 15.06
C LEU A 27 -19.11 10.17 16.18
N ASP A 28 -20.23 10.83 15.87
CA ASP A 28 -21.26 11.16 16.85
C ASP A 28 -21.93 9.88 17.39
N ASN A 29 -22.23 8.90 16.52
CA ASN A 29 -22.77 7.60 16.93
C ASN A 29 -21.83 6.83 17.86
N LEU A 30 -20.52 6.88 17.59
CA LEU A 30 -19.49 6.27 18.43
C LEU A 30 -19.14 7.12 19.67
N ARG A 31 -19.75 8.29 19.83
CA ARG A 31 -19.42 9.30 20.85
C ARG A 31 -17.91 9.63 20.87
N LEU A 32 -17.28 9.63 19.70
CA LEU A 32 -15.84 9.77 19.54
C LEU A 32 -15.49 11.23 19.23
N SER A 33 -14.73 11.86 20.12
CA SER A 33 -14.23 13.22 19.88
C SER A 33 -13.13 13.25 18.81
N ASN A 34 -12.93 14.40 18.16
CA ASN A 34 -11.85 14.60 17.19
C ASN A 34 -10.47 14.23 17.76
N LYS A 35 -10.20 14.59 19.02
CA LYS A 35 -8.94 14.23 19.72
C LYS A 35 -8.86 12.74 20.01
N GLY A 36 -9.99 12.11 20.35
CA GLY A 36 -10.10 10.67 20.57
C GLY A 36 -9.74 9.89 19.31
N LEU A 37 -10.34 10.24 18.18
CA LEU A 37 -10.03 9.63 16.88
C LEU A 37 -8.55 9.81 16.51
N ALA A 38 -8.03 11.04 16.60
CA ALA A 38 -6.63 11.34 16.29
C ALA A 38 -5.65 10.47 17.10
N ARG A 39 -5.90 10.31 18.41
CA ARG A 39 -5.09 9.45 19.29
C ARG A 39 -5.16 7.98 18.90
N LEU A 40 -6.34 7.49 18.53
CA LEU A 40 -6.51 6.10 18.08
C LEU A 40 -5.83 5.85 16.75
N MET A 41 -5.95 6.78 15.79
CA MET A 41 -5.23 6.70 14.51
C MET A 41 -3.73 6.63 14.72
N TRP A 42 -3.17 7.49 15.58
CA TRP A 42 -1.75 7.43 15.91
C TRP A 42 -1.35 6.07 16.49
N LYS A 43 -2.11 5.55 17.45
CA LYS A 43 -1.85 4.24 18.05
C LYS A 43 -1.88 3.11 17.01
N VAL A 44 -2.97 3.00 16.25
CA VAL A 44 -3.17 1.93 15.27
C VAL A 44 -2.12 1.97 14.15
N SER A 45 -1.75 3.16 13.68
CA SER A 45 -0.74 3.30 12.62
C SER A 45 0.68 2.90 13.02
N ARG A 46 0.98 2.82 14.32
CA ARG A 46 2.26 2.31 14.82
C ARG A 46 2.27 0.80 14.99
N GLU A 47 1.10 0.20 15.16
CA GLU A 47 0.92 -1.23 15.40
C GLU A 47 0.73 -2.02 14.10
N ASP A 48 0.39 -1.36 12.99
CA ASP A 48 0.06 -2.02 11.72
C ASP A 48 1.23 -2.24 10.75
N GLY A 49 2.45 -1.84 11.12
CA GLY A 49 3.66 -2.03 10.32
C GLY A 49 3.80 -1.10 9.11
N GLY A 50 2.86 -0.18 8.88
CA GLY A 50 2.95 0.84 7.85
C GLY A 50 3.62 2.14 8.33
N GLU A 51 3.73 3.13 7.44
CA GLU A 51 4.21 4.47 7.82
C GLU A 51 3.27 5.07 8.89
N PRO A 52 3.78 5.51 10.04
CA PRO A 52 2.96 6.10 11.09
C PRO A 52 2.25 7.39 10.63
N VAL A 53 1.01 7.59 11.06
CA VAL A 53 0.29 8.86 10.87
C VAL A 53 0.13 9.59 12.19
N SER A 54 0.22 10.91 12.16
CA SER A 54 0.08 11.75 13.35
C SER A 54 -0.92 12.90 13.13
N PRO A 55 -2.20 12.60 12.81
CA PRO A 55 -3.23 13.63 12.77
C PRO A 55 -3.47 14.21 14.16
N ASP A 56 -3.87 15.48 14.22
CA ASP A 56 -4.35 16.13 15.43
C ASP A 56 -5.88 16.38 15.36
N GLY A 57 -6.47 16.82 16.47
CA GLY A 57 -7.91 17.09 16.52
C GLY A 57 -8.37 18.17 15.52
N SER A 58 -7.49 19.13 15.20
CA SER A 58 -7.75 20.18 14.20
C SER A 58 -7.78 19.62 12.78
N THR A 59 -6.93 18.64 12.49
CA THR A 59 -6.91 17.92 11.20
C THR A 59 -8.18 17.11 11.01
N ILE A 60 -8.64 16.40 12.05
CA ILE A 60 -9.94 15.72 12.01
C ILE A 60 -11.09 16.72 11.83
N ALA A 61 -11.03 17.90 12.45
CA ALA A 61 -12.04 18.94 12.22
C ALA A 61 -12.07 19.42 10.76
N ARG A 62 -10.90 19.57 10.11
CA ARG A 62 -10.80 19.92 8.68
C ARG A 62 -11.32 18.82 7.76
N TYR A 63 -11.17 17.55 8.17
CA TYR A 63 -11.76 16.42 7.47
C TYR A 63 -13.30 16.46 7.54
N LYS A 64 -13.87 16.74 8.72
CA LYS A 64 -15.33 16.91 8.90
C LYS A 64 -15.89 18.09 8.13
N SER A 65 -15.18 19.22 8.07
CA SER A 65 -15.64 20.41 7.33
C SER A 65 -15.48 20.28 5.81
N GLY A 66 -14.80 19.24 5.32
CA GLY A 66 -14.45 19.12 3.90
C GLY A 66 -13.34 20.09 3.45
N GLN A 67 -12.73 20.82 4.37
CA GLN A 67 -11.63 21.73 4.06
C GLN A 67 -10.38 20.98 3.61
N HIS A 68 -10.21 19.74 4.07
CA HIS A 68 -9.08 18.89 3.70
C HIS A 68 -9.57 17.47 3.47
N GLN A 69 -9.04 16.81 2.45
CA GLN A 69 -9.15 15.37 2.29
C GLN A 69 -7.99 14.67 3.03
N PRO A 70 -8.24 13.54 3.69
CA PRO A 70 -7.17 12.73 4.26
C PRO A 70 -6.27 12.18 3.14
N SER A 71 -4.98 12.02 3.43
CA SER A 71 -4.13 11.20 2.57
C SER A 71 -4.66 9.76 2.54
N VAL A 72 -4.31 9.00 1.50
CA VAL A 72 -4.70 7.59 1.36
C VAL A 72 -4.39 6.81 2.64
N ARG A 73 -3.15 6.92 3.11
CA ARG A 73 -2.70 6.26 4.34
C ARG A 73 -3.51 6.71 5.57
N SER A 74 -3.79 8.00 5.71
CA SER A 74 -4.61 8.50 6.82
C SER A 74 -6.04 7.96 6.77
N CYS A 75 -6.63 7.85 5.59
CA CYS A 75 -7.97 7.28 5.41
C CYS A 75 -7.99 5.79 5.74
N GLN A 76 -7.01 5.00 5.28
CA GLN A 76 -6.88 3.58 5.62
C GLN A 76 -6.77 3.36 7.14
N VAL A 77 -5.94 4.16 7.82
CA VAL A 77 -5.83 4.10 9.29
C VAL A 77 -7.15 4.46 9.94
N MET A 78 -7.84 5.49 9.44
CA MET A 78 -9.14 5.93 9.96
C MET A 78 -10.19 4.82 9.84
N VAL A 79 -10.28 4.19 8.67
CA VAL A 79 -11.16 3.03 8.42
C VAL A 79 -10.84 1.91 9.40
N LYS A 80 -9.57 1.50 9.52
CA LYS A 80 -9.15 0.42 10.42
C LYS A 80 -9.49 0.71 11.90
N VAL A 81 -9.32 1.96 12.34
CA VAL A 81 -9.73 2.39 13.70
C VAL A 81 -11.23 2.23 13.87
N LEU A 82 -12.02 2.65 12.88
CA LEU A 82 -13.48 2.56 12.96
C LEU A 82 -13.96 1.11 12.93
N GLU A 83 -13.39 0.25 12.11
CA GLU A 83 -13.65 -1.20 12.10
C GLU A 83 -13.39 -1.85 13.46
N GLN A 84 -12.28 -1.49 14.11
CA GLN A 84 -11.95 -1.99 15.44
C GLN A 84 -12.96 -1.53 16.51
N LEU A 85 -13.52 -0.33 16.37
CA LEU A 85 -14.50 0.22 17.31
C LEU A 85 -15.91 -0.31 17.08
N THR A 86 -16.30 -0.52 15.83
CA THR A 86 -17.65 -0.98 15.45
C THR A 86 -17.79 -2.49 15.51
N GLY A 87 -16.68 -3.25 15.33
CA GLY A 87 -16.71 -4.71 15.17
C GLY A 87 -17.25 -5.16 13.81
N HIS A 88 -17.43 -4.23 12.86
CA HIS A 88 -17.93 -4.50 11.51
C HIS A 88 -17.01 -3.87 10.46
N PRO A 89 -16.92 -4.45 9.25
CA PRO A 89 -16.19 -3.83 8.15
C PRO A 89 -16.73 -2.42 7.86
N VAL A 90 -15.82 -1.48 7.62
CA VAL A 90 -16.13 -0.08 7.29
C VAL A 90 -15.40 0.25 6.01
N SER A 91 -16.11 0.73 4.99
CA SER A 91 -15.49 1.19 3.76
C SER A 91 -15.18 2.70 3.84
N PRO A 92 -14.28 3.22 2.99
CA PRO A 92 -14.09 4.66 2.84
C PRO A 92 -15.37 5.40 2.44
N ALA A 93 -16.23 4.74 1.65
CA ALA A 93 -17.51 5.29 1.24
C ALA A 93 -18.45 5.50 2.43
N ASP A 94 -18.38 4.66 3.47
CA ASP A 94 -19.20 4.80 4.69
C ASP A 94 -18.84 6.05 5.52
N ILE A 95 -17.65 6.63 5.29
CA ILE A 95 -17.17 7.84 5.95
C ILE A 95 -17.02 9.04 4.99
N GLY A 96 -17.65 8.98 3.82
CA GLY A 96 -17.74 10.12 2.89
C GLY A 96 -16.50 10.35 2.02
N TYR A 97 -15.66 9.33 1.84
CA TYR A 97 -14.51 9.39 0.93
C TYR A 97 -14.72 8.45 -0.26
N SER A 98 -14.28 8.89 -1.46
CA SER A 98 -14.43 8.09 -2.68
C SER A 98 -13.44 6.92 -2.69
N GLU A 99 -13.91 5.74 -3.08
CA GLU A 99 -13.04 4.56 -3.18
C GLU A 99 -11.99 4.69 -4.31
N GLN A 100 -12.25 5.52 -5.32
CA GLN A 100 -11.39 5.68 -6.49
C GLN A 100 -10.02 6.27 -6.16
N GLU A 101 -9.92 7.17 -5.18
CA GLU A 101 -8.65 7.79 -4.78
C GLU A 101 -7.79 6.84 -3.92
N LEU A 102 -8.44 5.97 -3.17
CA LEU A 102 -7.76 4.95 -2.34
C LEU A 102 -7.35 3.76 -3.19
N SER A 103 -8.18 3.37 -4.14
CA SER A 103 -7.93 2.30 -5.11
C SER A 103 -6.64 2.54 -5.92
N LEU A 104 -6.39 3.75 -6.42
CA LEU A 104 -5.15 4.03 -7.17
C LEU A 104 -3.87 3.86 -6.33
N ALA A 105 -3.93 4.15 -5.03
CA ALA A 105 -2.80 3.98 -4.12
C ALA A 105 -2.75 2.58 -3.47
N THR A 106 -3.89 1.92 -3.31
CA THR A 106 -4.00 0.50 -2.94
C THR A 106 -3.49 -0.36 -4.08
N PHE A 107 -3.71 -0.03 -5.36
CA PHE A 107 -3.05 -0.72 -6.49
C PHE A 107 -1.56 -0.38 -6.63
N ALA A 108 -1.09 0.69 -5.98
CA ALA A 108 0.34 0.99 -5.90
C ALA A 108 1.04 0.31 -4.69
N TYR A 109 0.29 -0.20 -3.71
CA TYR A 109 0.83 -0.82 -2.48
C TYR A 109 0.25 -2.19 -2.11
N ASP A 110 -0.75 -2.70 -2.81
CA ASP A 110 -1.33 -4.04 -2.61
C ASP A 110 -0.96 -4.93 -3.79
N ARG A 111 -0.11 -5.91 -3.47
CA ARG A 111 0.87 -6.56 -4.33
C ARG A 111 1.86 -5.57 -4.94
N HIS A 112 2.97 -5.38 -4.24
CA HIS A 112 4.22 -5.61 -4.96
C HIS A 112 4.15 -7.02 -5.56
N ASP A 113 3.68 -7.07 -6.80
CA ASP A 113 4.29 -7.90 -7.80
C ASP A 113 5.78 -7.54 -7.86
N LEU A 114 6.54 -8.03 -6.87
CA LEU A 114 8.00 -7.99 -6.89
C LEU A 114 8.54 -8.84 -8.03
N SER A 115 7.70 -9.53 -8.80
CA SER A 115 8.15 -10.11 -10.06
C SER A 115 8.81 -9.00 -10.88
N GLY A 116 8.21 -7.82 -11.01
CA GLY A 116 8.80 -6.70 -11.75
C GLY A 116 10.09 -6.09 -11.16
N VAL A 117 10.38 -6.27 -9.87
CA VAL A 117 11.45 -5.53 -9.15
C VAL A 117 12.63 -6.43 -8.77
N PHE A 118 12.45 -7.74 -8.67
CA PHE A 118 13.50 -8.70 -8.33
C PHE A 118 13.61 -9.80 -9.38
N PHE A 119 13.73 -9.43 -10.65
CA PHE A 119 14.24 -10.36 -11.65
C PHE A 119 15.77 -10.37 -11.59
N PRO A 120 16.42 -11.50 -11.26
CA PRO A 120 17.86 -11.58 -11.42
C PRO A 120 18.16 -11.32 -12.89
N SER A 121 19.15 -10.49 -13.18
CA SER A 121 19.62 -10.32 -14.55
C SER A 121 19.85 -11.70 -15.19
N ARG A 122 19.35 -11.90 -16.41
CA ARG A 122 19.63 -13.13 -17.20
C ARG A 122 21.13 -13.38 -17.32
N LEU A 123 21.92 -12.32 -17.33
CA LEU A 123 23.37 -12.38 -17.34
C LEU A 123 23.92 -12.16 -15.93
N THR A 124 24.82 -13.02 -15.47
CA THR A 124 25.63 -12.79 -14.27
C THR A 124 26.44 -11.50 -14.41
N PHE A 125 27.05 -11.00 -13.33
CA PHE A 125 27.96 -9.85 -13.39
C PHE A 125 29.11 -10.01 -14.42
N ALA A 126 29.58 -11.24 -14.67
CA ALA A 126 30.59 -11.55 -15.69
C ALA A 126 30.08 -11.57 -17.15
N GLY A 127 28.78 -11.27 -17.37
CA GLY A 127 28.13 -11.31 -18.67
C GLY A 127 27.76 -12.73 -19.14
N VAL A 128 27.71 -13.72 -18.25
CA VAL A 128 27.42 -15.13 -18.60
C VAL A 128 25.94 -15.43 -18.41
N CYS A 129 25.31 -16.08 -19.38
CA CYS A 129 23.88 -16.43 -19.31
C CYS A 129 23.61 -17.55 -18.30
N ILE A 130 22.65 -17.34 -17.39
CA ILE A 130 22.27 -18.33 -16.38
C ILE A 130 21.67 -19.63 -16.96
N TRP A 131 21.26 -19.63 -18.23
CA TRP A 131 20.63 -20.78 -18.88
C TRP A 131 21.59 -21.64 -19.70
N CYS A 132 22.43 -21.00 -20.51
CA CYS A 132 23.34 -21.70 -21.44
C CYS A 132 24.81 -21.57 -21.05
N GLN A 133 25.14 -20.80 -20.01
CA GLN A 133 26.49 -20.57 -19.53
C GLN A 133 27.46 -19.95 -20.55
N HIS A 134 26.95 -19.33 -21.62
CA HIS A 134 27.77 -18.60 -22.60
C HIS A 134 27.84 -17.11 -22.28
N ARG A 135 29.03 -16.52 -22.46
CA ARG A 135 29.27 -15.08 -22.30
C ARG A 135 28.64 -14.28 -23.45
N GLY A 136 27.94 -13.20 -23.14
CA GLY A 136 27.30 -12.33 -24.13
C GLY A 136 26.16 -13.00 -24.91
N CYS A 137 25.52 -14.03 -24.36
CA CYS A 137 24.46 -14.78 -25.04
C CYS A 137 23.30 -13.86 -25.44
N THR A 138 22.92 -13.89 -26.72
CA THR A 138 21.74 -13.20 -27.30
C THR A 138 20.66 -14.16 -27.81
N SER A 139 20.76 -15.46 -27.45
CA SER A 139 19.84 -16.49 -27.92
C SER A 139 18.39 -16.21 -27.50
N GLU A 140 17.50 -16.17 -28.49
CA GLU A 140 16.06 -15.95 -28.29
C GLU A 140 15.44 -16.99 -27.34
N ARG A 141 15.87 -18.25 -27.45
CA ARG A 141 15.44 -19.32 -26.54
C ARG A 141 15.75 -19.02 -25.07
N CYS A 142 16.91 -18.43 -24.78
CA CYS A 142 17.29 -18.07 -23.42
C CYS A 142 16.50 -16.85 -22.92
N ASN A 143 16.19 -15.91 -23.80
CA ASN A 143 15.34 -14.75 -23.46
C ASN A 143 13.92 -15.21 -23.10
N GLN A 144 13.29 -16.01 -23.95
CA GLN A 144 11.94 -16.52 -23.71
C GLN A 144 11.86 -17.35 -22.43
N ARG A 145 12.84 -18.23 -22.21
CA ARG A 145 12.90 -19.03 -20.97
C ARG A 145 13.04 -18.14 -19.73
N HIS A 146 13.84 -17.07 -19.82
CA HIS A 146 13.99 -16.13 -18.73
C HIS A 146 12.68 -15.38 -18.43
N LEU A 147 12.03 -14.84 -19.46
CA LEU A 147 10.74 -14.13 -19.34
C LEU A 147 9.61 -15.02 -18.81
N ALA A 148 9.63 -16.32 -19.15
CA ALA A 148 8.65 -17.29 -18.66
C ALA A 148 8.91 -17.77 -17.23
N SER A 149 10.10 -17.49 -16.66
CA SER A 149 10.48 -18.00 -15.35
C SER A 149 9.95 -17.11 -14.23
N ARG A 150 9.46 -17.75 -13.17
CA ARG A 150 9.10 -17.07 -11.92
C ARG A 150 10.19 -17.28 -10.90
N TRP A 151 10.52 -16.22 -10.17
CA TRP A 151 11.58 -16.22 -9.17
C TRP A 151 11.00 -15.85 -7.81
N LEU A 152 11.57 -16.44 -6.76
CA LEU A 152 11.24 -16.17 -5.37
C LEU A 152 12.54 -15.92 -4.61
N VAL A 153 12.47 -15.11 -3.55
CA VAL A 153 13.57 -15.00 -2.59
C VAL A 153 13.88 -16.37 -2.00
N CYS A 154 15.16 -16.73 -1.94
CA CYS A 154 15.57 -18.01 -1.40
C CYS A 154 15.23 -18.07 0.10
N PRO A 155 14.39 -19.02 0.54
CA PRO A 155 13.99 -19.10 1.95
C PRO A 155 15.13 -19.54 2.88
N THR A 156 16.21 -20.11 2.31
CA THR A 156 17.35 -20.59 3.09
C THR A 156 18.29 -19.46 3.51
N CYS A 157 18.54 -18.50 2.63
CA CYS A 157 19.47 -17.39 2.89
C CYS A 157 18.79 -16.02 2.98
N ASP A 158 17.46 -15.99 2.86
CA ASP A 158 16.66 -14.76 2.87
C ASP A 158 17.18 -13.69 1.89
N GLY A 159 17.58 -14.12 0.69
CA GLY A 159 18.10 -13.23 -0.35
C GLY A 159 19.59 -12.87 -0.23
N ALA A 160 20.28 -13.28 0.84
CA ALA A 160 21.70 -12.93 1.04
C ALA A 160 22.66 -13.57 0.01
N GLY A 161 22.29 -14.71 -0.57
CA GLY A 161 23.14 -15.42 -1.54
C GLY A 161 24.42 -16.02 -0.97
N ILE A 162 24.48 -16.22 0.36
CA ILE A 162 25.64 -16.80 1.05
C ILE A 162 25.23 -18.17 1.62
N GLY A 163 26.02 -19.21 1.33
CA GLY A 163 25.81 -20.54 1.90
C GLY A 163 24.62 -21.35 1.32
N CYS A 164 24.11 -21.01 0.13
CA CYS A 164 23.15 -21.83 -0.61
C CYS A 164 23.47 -21.95 -2.10
N ASP A 165 22.91 -22.98 -2.75
CA ASP A 165 22.95 -23.20 -4.20
C ASP A 165 21.90 -22.36 -4.97
N CYS A 166 21.51 -21.24 -4.36
CA CYS A 166 20.55 -20.28 -4.89
C CYS A 166 21.22 -19.36 -5.92
N THR A 167 20.46 -18.88 -6.91
CA THR A 167 20.96 -17.94 -7.91
C THR A 167 20.82 -16.52 -7.37
N PHE A 168 21.91 -15.96 -6.81
CA PHE A 168 21.96 -14.61 -6.24
C PHE A 168 20.87 -14.36 -5.18
N GLY A 169 20.71 -15.30 -4.25
CA GLY A 169 19.68 -15.20 -3.21
C GLY A 169 18.27 -15.51 -3.70
N MET A 170 18.11 -16.02 -4.92
CA MET A 170 16.80 -16.39 -5.48
C MET A 170 16.73 -17.84 -5.94
N VAL A 171 15.52 -18.38 -5.90
CA VAL A 171 15.18 -19.70 -6.41
C VAL A 171 14.09 -19.57 -7.47
N MET A 172 14.16 -20.42 -8.49
CA MET A 172 13.14 -20.47 -9.51
C MET A 172 11.92 -21.19 -8.95
N ALA A 173 10.77 -20.53 -8.96
CA ALA A 173 9.52 -21.17 -8.60
C ALA A 173 9.20 -22.18 -9.69
N THR A 174 9.26 -23.47 -9.35
CA THR A 174 8.59 -24.46 -10.18
C THR A 174 7.10 -24.12 -10.13
N PRO A 175 6.41 -23.92 -11.27
CA PRO A 175 4.96 -23.80 -11.22
C PRO A 175 4.46 -25.06 -10.52
N ALA A 176 3.69 -24.89 -9.44
CA ALA A 176 3.02 -26.02 -8.80
C ALA A 176 2.30 -26.76 -9.91
N ALA A 177 2.66 -28.03 -10.15
CA ALA A 177 1.98 -28.83 -11.15
C ALA A 177 0.49 -28.70 -10.86
N THR A 178 -0.26 -28.14 -11.81
CA THR A 178 -1.69 -27.89 -11.69
C THR A 178 -2.38 -29.22 -11.46
N THR A 179 -2.47 -29.63 -10.20
CA THR A 179 -3.24 -30.77 -9.77
C THR A 179 -4.66 -30.24 -9.68
N ALA A 180 -5.37 -30.31 -10.80
CA ALA A 180 -6.78 -30.01 -10.83
C ALA A 180 -7.46 -30.78 -9.69
N PRO A 181 -8.16 -30.12 -8.75
CA PRO A 181 -8.84 -30.82 -7.68
C PRO A 181 -9.89 -31.75 -8.30
N ARG A 182 -9.72 -33.07 -8.14
CA ARG A 182 -10.77 -34.05 -8.44
C ARG A 182 -11.90 -33.85 -7.44
N LEU A 183 -12.83 -32.96 -7.75
CA LEU A 183 -14.12 -32.86 -7.07
C LEU A 183 -14.89 -34.16 -7.33
N LYS A 184 -14.94 -35.05 -6.32
CA LYS A 184 -15.92 -36.15 -6.32
C LYS A 184 -17.28 -35.55 -5.97
N VAL A 185 -18.16 -35.46 -6.97
CA VAL A 185 -19.58 -35.21 -6.74
C VAL A 185 -20.16 -36.46 -6.09
N VAL A 186 -20.60 -36.35 -4.83
CA VAL A 186 -21.39 -37.39 -4.15
C VAL A 186 -22.85 -37.02 -4.32
N SER A 187 -23.55 -37.72 -5.21
CA SER A 187 -25.00 -37.63 -5.34
C SER A 187 -25.66 -38.42 -4.20
N ARG A 188 -26.65 -37.83 -3.55
CA ARG A 188 -27.53 -38.51 -2.57
C ARG A 188 -28.68 -39.20 -3.28
#